data_AF-A0AAU9IS67-F1
#
_entry.id   AF-A0AAU9IS67-F1
#
_cell.length_a   1.000
_cell.length_b   1.000
_cell.length_c   1.000
_cell.angle_alpha   90.00
_cell.angle_beta   90.00
_cell.angle_gamma   90.00
#
_symmetry.space_group_name_H-M   'P 1'
#
loop_
_entity.id
_entity.type
_entity.pdbx_description
1 polymer ?
#
loop_
_entity_poly.entity_id
_entity_poly.type
_entity_poly.pdbx_seq_one_letter_code
_entity_poly.pdbx_strand_id
1 'polypeptide(L)'
;MTGCLKGDPHQTIETFQNKVTTLRLLIEEKQRDFVLEGFDTDLSQFILTLKTKVDSLRMKVPEEITQIKSNEIFVIVPMGIPAMGKSFIRALFQAAIESHEGVTFSTISSGKIREKCIQEYMESSKIRDWDYAYQQTNWISRVNFAKSLSREMKTKSKCHVLFLDKNFPPNSIPGTFAEITKNALKTSQIRIIALVPECGTPFVINDDKRHRSFTYELSLPFLIQCLVRARNRVDHETLTGSLTKKVAIVLMMYNMYRNVRFDDFLTNGFDYIMRLPFTEENAFEVDDNMRLVVSKTLTAFRPGGLPNEHTIRDLVELIDQYAEILPNIDPTPKISSELSKLFDLGISGNSGLEEETKEPIRRKDEIISFEGKSIESEEEIQQNCKKGRPDLKNYKLPIYIGIDADAWFRPLLIPIVISCLREFADAYEHEDIVKDLQEIQNAAVLEYFSEVWTIVGGLHVTTFFLGGNNELEMSEEYREFAENKEINFVLTHIVYVPGHIICASADKFNPYIKIANKHPHMTLLTGKWTAKYSTDVLSSIPLESGINRYQISLKQGQLEAYSISLSSKIMVRGIAKTFFN
;
A
#
# COMPACT_ATOMS: atom_id res chain seq x y z
N MET A 1 -28.71 -29.23 10.71
CA MET A 1 -27.94 -30.33 11.33
C MET A 1 -26.51 -29.87 11.45
N THR A 2 -26.10 -29.54 12.67
CA THR A 2 -24.79 -29.01 13.06
C THR A 2 -23.76 -30.12 13.19
N GLY A 3 -22.58 -29.94 12.62
CA GLY A 3 -21.42 -30.80 12.83
C GLY A 3 -20.20 -30.30 12.07
N CYS A 4 -19.44 -29.36 12.65
CA CYS A 4 -18.08 -29.09 12.22
C CYS A 4 -17.18 -29.04 13.45
N LEU A 5 -16.17 -29.88 13.39
CA LEU A 5 -15.26 -30.31 14.45
C LEU A 5 -14.38 -29.14 14.91
N LYS A 6 -14.40 -28.88 16.23
CA LYS A 6 -13.34 -28.14 16.92
C LYS A 6 -12.17 -29.12 17.11
N GLY A 7 -10.98 -28.77 16.64
CA GLY A 7 -9.77 -29.53 16.97
C GLY A 7 -9.50 -29.45 18.47
N ASP A 8 -9.32 -30.61 19.09
CA ASP A 8 -9.06 -30.77 20.52
C ASP A 8 -7.59 -30.44 20.83
N PRO A 9 -7.28 -29.51 21.76
CA PRO A 9 -5.93 -29.24 22.24
C PRO A 9 -5.18 -30.51 22.70
N HIS A 10 -5.89 -31.51 23.20
CA HIS A 10 -5.29 -32.80 23.57
C HIS A 10 -4.64 -33.51 22.38
N GLN A 11 -5.18 -33.35 21.17
CA GLN A 11 -4.67 -33.99 19.95
C GLN A 11 -3.31 -33.39 19.52
N THR A 12 -3.05 -32.12 19.86
CA THR A 12 -1.78 -31.43 19.53
C THR A 12 -0.68 -31.78 20.55
N ILE A 13 -1.05 -31.88 21.84
CA ILE A 13 -0.18 -32.39 22.90
C ILE A 13 0.19 -33.85 22.63
N GLU A 14 -0.79 -34.67 22.24
CA GLU A 14 -0.58 -36.07 21.86
C GLU A 14 0.33 -36.19 20.62
N THR A 15 0.15 -35.32 19.61
CA THR A 15 1.03 -35.30 18.42
C THR A 15 2.47 -34.90 18.76
N PHE A 16 2.67 -33.95 19.67
CA PHE A 16 4.00 -33.57 20.14
C PHE A 16 4.64 -34.66 21.01
N GLN A 17 3.88 -35.23 21.95
CA GLN A 17 4.32 -36.36 22.77
C GLN A 17 4.65 -37.58 21.91
N ASN A 18 3.89 -37.83 20.84
CA ASN A 18 4.18 -38.88 19.87
C ASN A 18 5.46 -38.59 19.08
N LYS A 19 5.71 -37.35 18.63
CA LYS A 19 6.98 -36.99 17.96
C LYS A 19 8.19 -37.13 18.89
N VAL A 20 8.06 -36.72 20.15
CA VAL A 20 9.10 -36.88 21.18
C VAL A 20 9.34 -38.37 21.49
N THR A 21 8.27 -39.16 21.56
CA THR A 21 8.35 -40.62 21.76
C THR A 21 8.99 -41.31 20.56
N THR A 22 8.65 -40.93 19.32
CA THR A 22 9.28 -41.45 18.10
C THR A 22 10.76 -41.10 18.03
N LEU A 23 11.15 -39.87 18.38
CA LEU A 23 12.56 -39.47 18.47
C LEU A 23 13.31 -40.26 19.54
N ARG A 24 12.66 -40.51 20.69
CA ARG A 24 13.23 -41.33 21.77
C ARG A 24 13.42 -42.79 21.33
N LEU A 25 12.43 -43.37 20.65
CA LEU A 25 12.51 -44.73 20.10
C LEU A 25 13.58 -44.85 19.01
N LEU A 26 13.73 -43.86 18.13
CA LEU A 26 14.81 -43.80 17.13
C LEU A 26 16.19 -43.71 17.78
N ILE A 27 16.32 -42.95 18.87
CA ILE A 27 17.57 -42.87 19.64
C ILE A 27 17.86 -44.21 20.33
N GLU A 28 16.86 -44.85 20.92
CA GLU A 28 16.99 -46.15 21.58
C GLU A 28 17.28 -47.30 20.58
N GLU A 29 16.68 -47.26 19.39
CA GLU A 29 16.94 -48.18 18.26
C GLU A 29 18.37 -48.01 17.74
N LYS A 30 18.80 -46.76 17.49
CA LYS A 30 20.18 -46.48 17.08
C LYS A 30 21.21 -46.79 18.16
N GLN A 31 20.87 -46.67 19.44
CA GLN A 31 21.72 -47.14 20.53
C GLN A 31 21.88 -48.67 20.51
N ARG A 32 20.82 -49.44 20.19
CA ARG A 32 20.93 -50.91 20.07
C ARG A 32 21.79 -51.34 18.88
N ASP A 33 21.64 -50.67 17.73
CA ASP A 33 22.44 -50.94 16.54
C ASP A 33 23.94 -50.66 16.79
N PHE A 34 24.27 -49.65 17.61
CA PHE A 34 25.64 -49.23 17.88
C PHE A 34 26.35 -49.98 19.03
N VAL A 35 25.62 -50.61 19.96
CA VAL A 35 26.20 -51.46 21.02
C VAL A 35 26.94 -52.69 20.44
N LEU A 36 26.71 -53.03 19.16
CA LEU A 36 27.40 -54.10 18.46
C LEU A 36 28.78 -53.69 17.89
N GLU A 37 29.11 -52.39 17.86
CA GLU A 37 30.35 -51.87 17.26
C GLU A 37 31.15 -50.99 18.23
N GLY A 38 31.50 -51.49 19.42
CA GLY A 38 32.74 -51.16 20.15
C GLY A 38 33.27 -49.71 20.30
N PHE A 39 32.48 -48.65 20.14
CA PHE A 39 32.92 -47.25 20.28
C PHE A 39 32.12 -46.51 21.37
N ASP A 40 32.60 -46.56 22.63
CA ASP A 40 31.76 -46.28 23.81
C ASP A 40 31.84 -44.83 24.37
N THR A 41 32.89 -44.06 24.06
CA THR A 41 33.10 -42.76 24.73
C THR A 41 32.54 -41.53 24.01
N ASP A 42 32.48 -41.52 22.67
CA ASP A 42 32.11 -40.31 21.90
C ASP A 42 30.58 -40.13 21.77
N LEU A 43 29.84 -41.23 21.59
CA LEU A 43 28.40 -41.17 21.40
C LEU A 43 27.66 -40.87 22.73
N SER A 44 28.18 -41.37 23.85
CA SER A 44 27.66 -41.09 25.19
C SER A 44 27.78 -39.60 25.53
N GLN A 45 28.90 -38.97 25.18
CA GLN A 45 29.07 -37.51 25.30
C GLN A 45 28.15 -36.73 24.34
N PHE A 46 27.99 -37.20 23.11
CA PHE A 46 27.09 -36.57 22.14
C PHE A 46 25.62 -36.62 22.59
N ILE A 47 25.16 -37.76 23.10
CA ILE A 47 23.79 -37.94 23.63
C ILE A 47 23.59 -37.11 24.91
N LEU A 48 24.59 -37.04 25.79
CA LEU A 48 24.52 -36.17 26.96
C LEU A 48 24.45 -34.70 26.56
N THR A 49 25.26 -34.27 25.59
CA THR A 49 25.24 -32.90 25.04
C THR A 49 23.90 -32.56 24.41
N LEU A 50 23.28 -33.51 23.68
CA LEU A 50 21.94 -33.36 23.10
C LEU A 50 20.86 -33.27 24.18
N LYS A 51 20.89 -34.12 25.20
CA LYS A 51 19.95 -34.06 26.33
C LYS A 51 20.08 -32.75 27.08
N THR A 52 21.30 -32.32 27.40
CA THR A 52 21.55 -31.03 28.06
C THR A 52 21.12 -29.85 27.19
N LYS A 53 21.30 -29.89 25.86
CA LYS A 53 20.77 -28.85 24.96
C LYS A 53 19.24 -28.85 24.95
N VAL A 54 18.59 -30.00 24.84
CA VAL A 54 17.11 -30.13 24.85
C VAL A 54 16.53 -29.67 26.20
N ASP A 55 17.17 -30.00 27.31
CA ASP A 55 16.74 -29.59 28.64
C ASP A 55 17.05 -28.10 28.92
N SER A 56 18.12 -27.55 28.34
CA SER A 56 18.40 -26.10 28.37
C SER A 56 17.42 -25.29 27.53
N LEU A 57 16.87 -25.88 26.45
CA LEU A 57 15.79 -25.29 25.66
C LEU A 57 14.43 -25.37 26.37
N ARG A 58 14.30 -26.23 27.40
CA ARG A 58 13.09 -26.34 28.24
C ARG A 58 13.06 -25.36 29.42
N MET A 59 14.17 -24.70 29.76
CA MET A 59 14.23 -23.81 30.93
C MET A 59 14.42 -22.34 30.56
N LYS A 60 13.28 -21.64 30.50
CA LYS A 60 12.96 -20.25 30.92
C LYS A 60 11.93 -19.63 29.97
N VAL A 61 10.76 -20.26 29.87
CA VAL A 61 9.53 -19.48 29.67
C VAL A 61 9.04 -19.18 31.08
N PRO A 62 9.05 -17.91 31.54
CA PRO A 62 8.49 -17.57 32.84
C PRO A 62 7.02 -18.03 32.91
N GLU A 63 6.68 -18.82 33.94
CA GLU A 63 5.30 -19.25 34.24
C GLU A 63 4.37 -18.08 34.63
N GLU A 64 4.83 -16.83 34.57
CA GLU A 64 4.07 -15.62 34.86
C GLU A 64 3.54 -14.96 33.57
N ILE A 65 2.69 -15.65 32.82
CA ILE A 65 1.82 -15.01 31.80
C ILE A 65 0.34 -15.28 32.10
N THR A 66 -0.04 -15.12 33.36
CA THR A 66 -1.41 -15.28 33.84
C THR A 66 -2.04 -13.92 34.16
N GLN A 67 -2.38 -13.16 33.10
CA GLN A 67 -3.59 -12.32 32.92
C GLN A 67 -3.39 -11.23 31.84
N ILE A 68 -3.27 -11.62 30.57
CA ILE A 68 -3.45 -10.67 29.46
C ILE A 68 -4.96 -10.55 29.23
N LYS A 69 -5.56 -9.43 29.66
CA LYS A 69 -7.02 -9.18 29.63
C LYS A 69 -7.54 -8.67 28.28
N SER A 70 -6.67 -8.38 27.31
CA SER A 70 -7.05 -7.82 26.00
C SER A 70 -6.50 -8.67 24.85
N ASN A 71 -7.26 -8.80 23.77
CA ASN A 71 -6.75 -9.36 22.52
C ASN A 71 -5.73 -8.37 21.94
N GLU A 72 -4.45 -8.71 21.94
CA GLU A 72 -3.42 -7.90 21.29
C GLU A 72 -3.18 -8.40 19.86
N ILE A 73 -3.11 -7.48 18.89
CA ILE A 73 -2.87 -7.78 17.48
C ILE A 73 -1.64 -6.99 17.02
N PHE A 74 -0.57 -7.72 16.68
CA PHE A 74 0.62 -7.18 16.05
C PHE A 74 0.49 -7.33 14.53
N VAL A 75 0.44 -6.22 13.81
CA VAL A 75 0.38 -6.21 12.34
C VAL A 75 1.76 -5.87 11.78
N ILE A 76 2.45 -6.86 11.22
CA ILE A 76 3.76 -6.70 10.61
C ILE A 76 3.58 -6.27 9.15
N VAL A 77 4.07 -5.07 8.82
CA VAL A 77 4.01 -4.47 7.49
C VAL A 77 5.42 -4.42 6.89
N PRO A 78 5.77 -5.32 5.96
CA PRO A 78 7.08 -5.32 5.32
C PRO A 78 7.24 -4.15 4.36
N MET A 79 8.13 -3.24 4.74
CA MET A 79 8.53 -2.07 3.97
C MET A 79 9.72 -2.44 3.08
N GLY A 80 9.46 -2.62 1.79
CA GLY A 80 10.54 -2.68 0.82
C GLY A 80 10.07 -3.05 -0.58
N ILE A 81 10.95 -3.72 -1.32
CA ILE A 81 10.83 -3.93 -2.76
C ILE A 81 10.64 -5.41 -3.15
N PRO A 82 10.27 -5.70 -4.41
CA PRO A 82 10.20 -7.07 -4.91
C PRO A 82 11.56 -7.77 -4.79
N ALA A 83 11.54 -9.10 -4.67
CA ALA A 83 12.72 -9.94 -4.52
C ALA A 83 13.61 -9.73 -3.27
N MET A 84 13.19 -8.87 -2.31
CA MET A 84 13.97 -8.69 -1.07
C MET A 84 13.99 -9.88 -0.11
N GLY A 85 13.12 -10.89 -0.28
CA GLY A 85 13.08 -12.07 0.62
C GLY A 85 11.97 -12.08 1.68
N LYS A 86 10.94 -11.23 1.55
CA LYS A 86 9.76 -11.19 2.45
C LYS A 86 9.20 -12.55 2.82
N SER A 87 8.89 -13.38 1.82
CA SER A 87 8.25 -14.68 2.06
C SER A 87 9.16 -15.68 2.78
N PHE A 88 10.48 -15.53 2.66
CA PHE A 88 11.47 -16.29 3.44
C PHE A 88 11.46 -15.82 4.91
N ILE A 89 11.58 -14.52 5.14
CA ILE A 89 11.49 -13.93 6.49
C ILE A 89 10.16 -14.29 7.16
N ARG A 90 9.04 -14.21 6.45
CA ARG A 90 7.72 -14.65 6.93
C ARG A 90 7.73 -16.11 7.41
N ALA A 91 8.34 -17.02 6.66
CA ALA A 91 8.39 -18.43 7.06
C ALA A 91 9.18 -18.61 8.37
N LEU A 92 10.25 -17.83 8.56
CA LEU A 92 11.01 -17.82 9.81
C LEU A 92 10.22 -17.22 10.97
N PHE A 93 9.46 -16.14 10.73
CA PHE A 93 8.51 -15.61 11.71
C PHE A 93 7.49 -16.66 12.13
N GLN A 94 6.88 -17.34 11.16
CA GLN A 94 5.90 -18.38 11.42
C GLN A 94 6.50 -19.47 12.33
N ALA A 95 7.66 -20.00 11.96
CA ALA A 95 8.35 -21.04 12.75
C ALA A 95 8.70 -20.56 14.17
N ALA A 96 9.18 -19.32 14.31
CA ALA A 96 9.52 -18.75 15.60
C ALA A 96 8.27 -18.51 16.47
N ILE A 97 7.19 -17.98 15.90
CA ILE A 97 5.97 -17.65 16.64
C ILE A 97 5.17 -18.89 17.03
N GLU A 98 5.07 -19.89 16.15
CA GLU A 98 4.36 -21.15 16.45
C GLU A 98 4.99 -21.93 17.62
N SER A 99 6.22 -21.60 18.02
CA SER A 99 6.85 -22.15 19.23
C SER A 99 6.39 -21.48 20.54
N HIS A 100 5.65 -20.37 20.48
CA HIS A 100 5.19 -19.61 21.65
C HIS A 100 3.74 -19.96 22.01
N GLU A 101 3.51 -20.40 23.26
CA GLU A 101 2.17 -20.75 23.73
C GLU A 101 1.25 -19.51 23.80
N GLY A 102 0.03 -19.65 23.27
CA GLY A 102 -1.00 -18.59 23.31
C GLY A 102 -0.82 -17.47 22.27
N VAL A 103 0.19 -17.57 21.40
CA VAL A 103 0.37 -16.67 20.25
C VAL A 103 -0.10 -17.39 18.99
N THR A 104 -0.90 -16.70 18.18
CA THR A 104 -1.32 -17.20 16.87
C THR A 104 -0.66 -16.39 15.76
N PHE A 105 -0.31 -17.04 14.66
CA PHE A 105 0.28 -16.39 13.49
C PHE A 105 -0.66 -16.55 12.28
N SER A 106 -0.90 -15.46 11.56
CA SER A 106 -1.58 -15.49 10.27
C SER A 106 -0.80 -14.71 9.23
N THR A 107 -1.10 -14.96 7.96
CA THR A 107 -0.51 -14.23 6.84
C THR A 107 -1.56 -13.92 5.80
N ILE A 108 -1.51 -12.70 5.27
CA ILE A 108 -2.26 -12.32 4.08
C ILE A 108 -1.26 -12.05 2.95
N SER A 109 -1.18 -12.94 1.97
CA SER A 109 -0.31 -12.75 0.80
C SER A 109 -1.06 -12.08 -0.34
N SER A 110 -0.62 -10.87 -0.70
CA SER A 110 -1.15 -10.16 -1.86
C SER A 110 -0.81 -10.89 -3.17
N GLY A 111 0.30 -11.63 -3.22
CA GLY A 111 0.70 -12.42 -4.39
C GLY A 111 -0.28 -13.56 -4.65
N LYS A 112 -0.57 -14.36 -3.62
CA LYS A 112 -1.50 -15.50 -3.70
C LYS A 112 -2.93 -15.08 -4.00
N ILE A 113 -3.41 -14.01 -3.36
CA ILE A 113 -4.75 -13.46 -3.66
C ILE A 113 -4.82 -13.01 -5.12
N ARG A 114 -3.77 -12.33 -5.60
CA ARG A 114 -3.69 -11.82 -6.96
C ARG A 114 -3.68 -12.94 -7.99
N GLU A 115 -2.84 -13.95 -7.77
CA GLU A 115 -2.74 -15.14 -8.61
C GLU A 115 -4.09 -15.87 -8.69
N LYS A 116 -4.73 -16.12 -7.55
CA LYS A 116 -6.05 -16.76 -7.50
C LYS A 116 -7.09 -15.99 -8.32
N CYS A 117 -7.16 -14.66 -8.16
CA CYS A 117 -8.10 -13.86 -8.95
C CYS A 117 -7.81 -13.95 -10.46
N ILE A 118 -6.54 -13.97 -10.86
CA ILE A 118 -6.15 -14.12 -12.28
C ILE A 118 -6.58 -15.47 -12.82
N GLN A 119 -6.33 -16.56 -12.09
CA GLN A 119 -6.74 -17.90 -12.47
C GLN A 119 -8.27 -18.00 -12.63
N GLU A 120 -9.04 -17.53 -11.64
CA GLU A 120 -10.52 -17.48 -11.71
C GLU A 120 -11.02 -16.67 -12.91
N TYR A 121 -10.36 -15.56 -13.23
CA TYR A 121 -10.69 -14.74 -14.40
C TYR A 121 -10.37 -15.46 -15.72
N MET A 122 -9.22 -16.12 -15.83
CA MET A 122 -8.81 -16.84 -17.04
C MET A 122 -9.70 -18.07 -17.30
N GLU A 123 -10.11 -18.76 -16.24
CA GLU A 123 -11.06 -19.89 -16.31
C GLU A 123 -12.45 -19.46 -16.81
N SER A 124 -12.92 -18.28 -16.38
CA SER A 124 -14.25 -17.77 -16.70
C SER A 124 -14.34 -16.99 -18.03
N SER A 125 -13.28 -16.27 -18.43
CA SER A 125 -13.32 -15.29 -19.55
C SER A 125 -12.98 -15.86 -20.94
N LYS A 126 -12.53 -17.13 -21.04
CA LYS A 126 -11.88 -17.71 -22.24
C LYS A 126 -10.60 -17.00 -22.69
N ILE A 127 -10.17 -15.93 -22.02
CA ILE A 127 -8.94 -15.18 -22.32
C ILE A 127 -7.78 -15.87 -21.60
N ARG A 128 -6.73 -16.22 -22.34
CA ARG A 128 -5.53 -16.88 -21.82
C ARG A 128 -4.30 -15.97 -21.70
N ASP A 129 -4.50 -14.66 -21.86
CA ASP A 129 -3.44 -13.67 -21.66
C ASP A 129 -3.34 -13.30 -20.18
N TRP A 130 -2.21 -13.68 -19.56
CA TRP A 130 -1.92 -13.41 -18.16
C TRP A 130 -1.79 -11.92 -17.85
N ASP A 131 -1.16 -11.14 -18.74
CA ASP A 131 -0.92 -9.72 -18.50
C ASP A 131 -2.23 -8.94 -18.59
N TYR A 132 -3.10 -9.31 -19.54
CA TYR A 132 -4.45 -8.75 -19.61
C TYR A 132 -5.28 -9.12 -18.37
N ALA A 133 -5.31 -10.40 -17.98
CA ALA A 133 -6.02 -10.86 -16.79
C ALA A 133 -5.49 -10.19 -15.51
N TYR A 134 -4.18 -9.97 -15.41
CA TYR A 134 -3.58 -9.19 -14.34
C TYR A 134 -4.20 -7.79 -14.29
N GLN A 135 -4.23 -7.03 -15.38
CA GLN A 135 -4.82 -5.69 -15.39
C GLN A 135 -6.29 -5.69 -14.95
N GLN A 136 -7.11 -6.60 -15.48
CA GLN A 136 -8.55 -6.67 -15.21
C GLN A 136 -8.88 -7.01 -13.74
N THR A 137 -8.07 -7.85 -13.10
CA THR A 137 -8.37 -8.32 -11.75
C THR A 137 -7.87 -7.40 -10.62
N ASN A 138 -7.30 -6.23 -10.93
CA ASN A 138 -6.59 -5.39 -9.93
C ASN A 138 -7.53 -4.95 -8.81
N TRP A 139 -8.71 -4.44 -9.17
CA TRP A 139 -9.71 -4.02 -8.20
C TRP A 139 -10.22 -5.18 -7.34
N ILE A 140 -10.58 -6.31 -7.96
CA ILE A 140 -11.07 -7.50 -7.25
C ILE A 140 -10.03 -8.01 -6.25
N SER A 141 -8.74 -8.04 -6.63
CA SER A 141 -7.66 -8.46 -5.74
C SER A 141 -7.52 -7.57 -4.50
N ARG A 142 -7.76 -6.25 -4.63
CA ARG A 142 -7.76 -5.31 -3.50
C ARG A 142 -8.94 -5.56 -2.56
N VAL A 143 -10.13 -5.80 -3.11
CA VAL A 143 -11.33 -6.16 -2.33
C VAL A 143 -11.09 -7.46 -1.56
N ASN A 144 -10.54 -8.48 -2.20
CA ASN A 144 -10.24 -9.77 -1.56
C ASN A 144 -9.13 -9.67 -0.50
N PHE A 145 -8.14 -8.80 -0.71
CA PHE A 145 -7.15 -8.47 0.31
C PHE A 145 -7.80 -7.81 1.54
N ALA A 146 -8.64 -6.79 1.34
CA ALA A 146 -9.35 -6.13 2.44
C ALA A 146 -10.31 -7.08 3.18
N LYS A 147 -11.00 -7.99 2.47
CA LYS A 147 -11.82 -9.05 3.07
C LYS A 147 -10.99 -10.00 3.93
N SER A 148 -9.82 -10.40 3.44
CA SER A 148 -8.89 -11.26 4.18
C SER A 148 -8.39 -10.55 5.44
N LEU A 149 -8.03 -9.26 5.33
CA LEU A 149 -7.64 -8.43 6.47
C LEU A 149 -8.77 -8.32 7.50
N SER A 150 -9.99 -8.05 7.07
CA SER A 150 -11.17 -8.01 7.95
C SER A 150 -11.37 -9.30 8.73
N ARG A 151 -11.13 -10.44 8.09
CA ARG A 151 -11.27 -11.75 8.72
C ARG A 151 -10.18 -11.98 9.76
N GLU A 152 -8.91 -11.77 9.42
CA GLU A 152 -7.79 -12.01 10.34
C GLU A 152 -7.81 -11.02 11.52
N MET A 153 -8.22 -9.76 11.32
CA MET A 153 -8.36 -8.76 12.40
C MET A 153 -9.46 -9.10 13.41
N LYS A 154 -10.34 -10.05 13.10
CA LYS A 154 -11.41 -10.54 13.99
C LYS A 154 -11.04 -11.86 14.69
N THR A 155 -9.84 -12.38 14.44
CA THR A 155 -9.34 -13.61 15.09
C THR A 155 -9.32 -13.42 16.60
N LYS A 156 -9.95 -14.35 17.33
CA LYS A 156 -9.96 -14.35 18.79
C LYS A 156 -8.77 -15.14 19.31
N SER A 157 -7.74 -14.44 19.74
CA SER A 157 -6.57 -15.00 20.42
C SER A 157 -6.04 -14.02 21.46
N LYS A 158 -5.35 -14.54 22.48
CA LYS A 158 -4.66 -13.73 23.49
C LYS A 158 -3.69 -12.74 22.82
N CYS A 159 -2.85 -13.27 21.92
CA CYS A 159 -1.97 -12.51 21.06
C CYS A 159 -2.07 -13.03 19.62
N HIS A 160 -2.30 -12.14 18.66
CA HIS A 160 -2.31 -12.44 17.23
C HIS A 160 -1.17 -11.68 16.54
N VAL A 161 -0.35 -12.38 15.77
CA VAL A 161 0.63 -11.76 14.87
C VAL A 161 0.14 -11.96 13.44
N LEU A 162 -0.21 -10.86 12.78
CA LEU A 162 -0.66 -10.83 11.39
C LEU A 162 0.47 -10.29 10.51
N PHE A 163 0.98 -11.10 9.59
CA PHE A 163 1.99 -10.69 8.61
C PHE A 163 1.35 -10.33 7.26
N LEU A 164 1.54 -9.10 6.78
CA LEU A 164 1.05 -8.66 5.48
C LEU A 164 2.09 -8.92 4.39
N ASP A 165 2.06 -10.09 3.73
CA ASP A 165 3.03 -10.44 2.68
C ASP A 165 2.71 -9.72 1.36
N LYS A 166 3.09 -8.45 1.30
CA LYS A 166 2.91 -7.51 0.19
C LYS A 166 4.06 -6.49 0.18
N ASN A 167 4.41 -5.94 -0.99
CA ASN A 167 5.32 -4.79 -1.04
C ASN A 167 4.52 -3.51 -0.70
N PHE A 168 4.92 -2.81 0.36
CA PHE A 168 4.32 -1.53 0.74
C PHE A 168 5.27 -0.39 0.38
N PRO A 169 5.07 0.33 -0.74
CA PRO A 169 5.78 1.58 -0.95
C PRO A 169 5.29 2.65 0.06
N PRO A 170 6.11 3.67 0.37
CA PRO A 170 5.79 4.68 1.38
C PRO A 170 4.44 5.38 1.17
N ASN A 171 4.10 5.70 -0.07
CA ASN A 171 2.81 6.32 -0.41
C ASN A 171 1.57 5.42 -0.20
N SER A 172 1.75 4.13 0.10
CA SER A 172 0.66 3.19 0.39
C SER A 172 0.37 3.02 1.88
N ILE A 173 1.20 3.58 2.76
CA ILE A 173 1.08 3.46 4.21
C ILE A 173 -0.28 4.01 4.71
N PRO A 174 -0.71 5.25 4.35
CA PRO A 174 -1.94 5.81 4.92
C PRO A 174 -3.19 4.97 4.62
N GLY A 175 -3.32 4.49 3.38
CA GLY A 175 -4.44 3.62 3.00
C GLY A 175 -4.41 2.25 3.69
N THR A 176 -3.21 1.73 3.97
CA THR A 176 -3.07 0.46 4.70
C THR A 176 -3.48 0.63 6.16
N PHE A 177 -3.11 1.75 6.78
CA PHE A 177 -3.46 2.06 8.17
C PHE A 177 -4.96 2.24 8.34
N ALA A 178 -5.59 3.00 7.45
CA ALA A 178 -7.04 3.17 7.44
C ALA A 178 -7.77 1.82 7.38
N GLU A 179 -7.30 0.89 6.54
CA GLU A 179 -7.89 -0.45 6.45
C GLU A 179 -7.63 -1.31 7.69
N ILE A 180 -6.44 -1.25 8.31
CA ILE A 180 -6.15 -1.97 9.56
C ILE A 180 -7.08 -1.47 10.67
N THR A 181 -7.13 -0.16 10.89
CA THR A 181 -7.91 0.48 11.96
C THR A 181 -9.41 0.22 11.78
N LYS A 182 -9.93 0.34 10.54
CA LYS A 182 -11.34 0.09 10.23
C LYS A 182 -11.79 -1.34 10.55
N ASN A 183 -10.90 -2.31 10.38
CA ASN A 183 -11.24 -3.73 10.50
C ASN A 183 -10.98 -4.33 11.89
N ALA A 184 -10.30 -3.59 12.76
CA ALA A 184 -10.02 -4.05 14.10
C ALA A 184 -11.27 -4.06 15.00
N LEU A 185 -11.32 -5.05 15.90
CA LEU A 185 -12.32 -5.06 16.95
C LEU A 185 -12.03 -3.93 17.94
N LYS A 186 -13.06 -3.20 18.37
CA LYS A 186 -12.95 -2.12 19.38
C LYS A 186 -12.28 -2.58 20.70
N THR A 187 -12.31 -3.87 20.99
CA THR A 187 -11.73 -4.48 22.19
C THR A 187 -10.28 -4.94 22.01
N SER A 188 -9.72 -4.81 20.80
CA SER A 188 -8.35 -5.26 20.53
C SER A 188 -7.38 -4.11 20.60
N GLN A 189 -6.22 -4.35 21.20
CA GLN A 189 -5.09 -3.42 21.11
C GLN A 189 -4.29 -3.76 19.86
N ILE A 190 -4.10 -2.80 18.96
CA ILE A 190 -3.37 -3.00 17.72
C ILE A 190 -2.02 -2.32 17.83
N ARG A 191 -0.96 -3.03 17.44
CA ARG A 191 0.37 -2.47 17.21
C ARG A 191 0.78 -2.75 15.77
N ILE A 192 1.10 -1.70 15.03
CA ILE A 192 1.54 -1.78 13.64
C ILE A 192 3.05 -1.64 13.62
N ILE A 193 3.72 -2.68 13.09
CA ILE A 193 5.17 -2.80 13.07
C ILE A 193 5.66 -2.61 11.64
N ALA A 194 6.56 -1.64 11.42
CA ALA A 194 7.29 -1.52 10.17
C ALA A 194 8.43 -2.54 10.17
N LEU A 195 8.37 -3.52 9.27
CA LEU A 195 9.49 -4.43 9.04
C LEU A 195 10.34 -3.89 7.89
N VAL A 196 11.52 -3.36 8.20
CA VAL A 196 12.44 -2.73 7.24
C VAL A 196 13.73 -3.53 7.09
N PRO A 197 14.43 -3.43 5.95
CA PRO A 197 15.78 -3.96 5.81
C PRO A 197 16.78 -3.26 6.74
N GLU A 198 17.62 -4.06 7.39
CA GLU A 198 18.86 -3.61 8.00
C GLU A 198 19.89 -3.45 6.88
N CYS A 199 20.04 -2.22 6.41
CA CYS A 199 20.98 -1.86 5.36
C CYS A 199 22.23 -1.19 5.92
N GLY A 200 23.33 -1.29 5.16
CA GLY A 200 24.57 -0.58 5.43
C GLY A 200 24.45 0.91 5.10
N THR A 201 25.47 1.47 4.45
CA THR A 201 25.50 2.91 4.14
C THR A 201 24.40 3.28 3.14
N PRO A 202 23.59 4.33 3.40
CA PRO A 202 22.59 4.82 2.45
C PRO A 202 23.21 5.13 1.08
N PHE A 203 22.49 4.80 0.01
CA PHE A 203 22.95 5.10 -1.34
C PHE A 203 22.61 6.55 -1.70
N VAL A 204 23.64 7.36 -1.95
CA VAL A 204 23.51 8.77 -2.34
C VAL A 204 23.86 8.93 -3.82
N ILE A 205 22.98 9.61 -4.56
CA ILE A 205 23.19 9.99 -5.96
C ILE A 205 23.24 11.50 -6.03
N ASN A 206 24.34 12.04 -6.56
CA ASN A 206 24.46 13.46 -6.89
C ASN A 206 24.17 13.64 -8.39
N ASP A 207 23.07 14.32 -8.71
CA ASP A 207 22.69 14.70 -10.07
C ASP A 207 23.22 16.11 -10.36
N ASP A 208 24.50 16.18 -10.76
CA ASP A 208 25.20 17.44 -11.03
C ASP A 208 24.48 18.30 -12.07
N LYS A 209 23.84 17.67 -13.06
CA LYS A 209 23.11 18.37 -14.12
C LYS A 209 21.90 19.14 -13.60
N ARG A 210 21.30 18.67 -12.51
CA ARG A 210 20.12 19.28 -11.90
C ARG A 210 20.40 19.93 -10.55
N HIS A 211 21.64 19.88 -10.08
CA HIS A 211 22.04 20.33 -8.73
C HIS A 211 21.15 19.73 -7.64
N ARG A 212 20.88 18.42 -7.72
CA ARG A 212 20.04 17.69 -6.76
C ARG A 212 20.81 16.50 -6.20
N SER A 213 20.56 16.20 -4.92
CA SER A 213 21.02 14.96 -4.30
C SER A 213 19.80 14.10 -3.94
N PHE A 214 19.92 12.79 -4.16
CA PHE A 214 18.90 11.81 -3.82
C PHE A 214 19.52 10.79 -2.86
N THR A 215 18.81 10.49 -1.77
CA THR A 215 19.27 9.51 -0.77
C THR A 215 18.31 8.33 -0.72
N TYR A 216 18.83 7.13 -0.60
CA TYR A 216 18.08 5.89 -0.41
C TYR A 216 18.60 5.18 0.83
N GLU A 217 17.74 4.94 1.83
CA GLU A 217 18.11 4.11 2.98
C GLU A 217 18.25 2.63 2.61
N LEU A 218 17.55 2.18 1.57
CA LEU A 218 17.88 0.93 0.91
C LEU A 218 19.24 1.11 0.23
N SER A 219 20.25 0.35 0.66
CA SER A 219 21.61 0.52 0.13
C SER A 219 21.73 0.00 -1.31
N LEU A 220 22.84 0.35 -1.96
CA LEU A 220 23.15 -0.14 -3.30
C LEU A 220 23.39 -1.67 -3.32
N PRO A 221 24.21 -2.27 -2.42
CA PRO A 221 24.34 -3.73 -2.34
C PRO A 221 23.00 -4.46 -2.17
N PHE A 222 22.10 -3.92 -1.33
CA PHE A 222 20.75 -4.47 -1.16
C PHE A 222 19.96 -4.50 -2.48
N LEU A 223 19.98 -3.39 -3.23
CA LEU A 223 19.31 -3.31 -4.53
C LEU A 223 19.88 -4.34 -5.51
N ILE A 224 21.21 -4.46 -5.62
CA ILE A 224 21.84 -5.42 -6.52
C ILE A 224 21.43 -6.85 -6.19
N GLN A 225 21.44 -7.25 -4.91
CA GLN A 225 20.98 -8.58 -4.51
C GLN A 225 19.50 -8.81 -4.84
N CYS A 226 18.64 -7.80 -4.68
CA CYS A 226 17.24 -7.89 -5.08
C CYS A 226 17.09 -8.08 -6.60
N LEU A 227 17.90 -7.39 -7.41
CA LEU A 227 17.90 -7.53 -8.87
C LEU A 227 18.38 -8.93 -9.30
N VAL A 228 19.47 -9.43 -8.72
CA VAL A 228 19.96 -10.80 -8.99
C VAL A 228 18.93 -11.85 -8.57
N ARG A 229 18.30 -11.69 -7.40
CA ARG A 229 17.19 -12.56 -6.97
C ARG A 229 16.00 -12.48 -7.91
N ALA A 230 15.66 -11.30 -8.44
CA ALA A 230 14.58 -11.13 -9.42
C ALA A 230 14.89 -11.83 -10.75
N ARG A 231 16.14 -11.76 -11.21
CA ARG A 231 16.64 -12.50 -12.38
C ARG A 231 16.47 -14.00 -12.21
N ASN A 232 16.95 -14.54 -11.09
CA ASN A 232 16.99 -15.98 -10.85
C ASN A 232 15.61 -16.60 -10.55
N ARG A 233 14.56 -15.78 -10.35
CA ARG A 233 13.18 -16.25 -10.19
C ARG A 233 12.57 -16.64 -11.52
N VAL A 234 12.35 -17.93 -11.74
CA VAL A 234 11.67 -18.44 -12.93
C VAL A 234 10.14 -18.30 -12.78
N ASP A 235 9.58 -18.77 -11.66
CA ASP A 235 8.14 -18.90 -11.46
C ASP A 235 7.64 -18.10 -10.24
N HIS A 236 7.58 -16.77 -10.36
CA HIS A 236 6.98 -15.94 -9.32
C HIS A 236 5.53 -15.58 -9.67
N GLU A 237 4.61 -15.78 -8.72
CA GLU A 237 3.15 -15.56 -8.84
C GLU A 237 2.75 -14.26 -9.59
N THR A 238 3.51 -13.18 -9.37
CA THR A 238 3.18 -11.83 -9.90
C THR A 238 4.35 -11.07 -10.55
N LEU A 239 5.56 -11.63 -10.53
CA LEU A 239 6.75 -10.99 -11.11
C LEU A 239 7.22 -11.83 -12.31
N THR A 240 6.35 -11.88 -13.33
CA THR A 240 6.52 -12.67 -14.55
C THR A 240 6.99 -11.81 -15.73
N GLY A 241 7.40 -12.47 -16.82
CA GLY A 241 7.83 -11.82 -18.06
C GLY A 241 9.35 -11.74 -18.22
N SER A 242 9.79 -10.90 -19.16
CA SER A 242 11.22 -10.73 -19.48
C SER A 242 12.03 -10.19 -18.30
N LEU A 243 13.33 -10.47 -18.29
CA LEU A 243 14.25 -9.93 -17.28
C LEU A 243 14.16 -8.40 -17.19
N THR A 244 14.13 -7.72 -18.34
CA THR A 244 13.89 -6.28 -18.48
C THR A 244 12.65 -5.83 -17.69
N LYS A 245 11.51 -6.51 -17.84
CA LYS A 245 10.27 -6.18 -17.12
C LYS A 245 10.44 -6.38 -15.60
N LYS A 246 11.07 -7.47 -15.16
CA LYS A 246 11.32 -7.74 -13.73
C LYS A 246 12.21 -6.65 -13.11
N VAL A 247 13.31 -6.31 -13.78
CA VAL A 247 14.25 -5.24 -13.37
C VAL A 247 13.53 -3.89 -13.31
N ALA A 248 12.74 -3.55 -14.34
CA ALA A 248 11.97 -2.30 -14.36
C ALA A 248 11.02 -2.18 -13.17
N ILE A 249 10.33 -3.26 -12.78
CA ILE A 249 9.42 -3.28 -11.62
C ILE A 249 10.17 -3.11 -10.30
N VAL A 250 11.32 -3.78 -10.14
CA VAL A 250 12.16 -3.64 -8.94
C VAL A 250 12.67 -2.20 -8.81
N LEU A 251 13.21 -1.62 -9.89
CA LEU A 251 13.70 -0.24 -9.92
C LEU A 251 12.59 0.78 -9.70
N MET A 252 11.40 0.58 -10.30
CA MET A 252 10.25 1.44 -10.07
C MET A 252 9.91 1.51 -8.59
N MET A 253 9.80 0.36 -7.91
CA MET A 253 9.51 0.32 -6.47
C MET A 253 10.66 0.87 -5.62
N TYR A 254 11.92 0.55 -5.94
CA TYR A 254 13.08 1.13 -5.26
C TYR A 254 13.09 2.66 -5.37
N ASN A 255 12.74 3.19 -6.55
CA ASN A 255 12.71 4.63 -6.77
C ASN A 255 11.58 5.34 -5.99
N MET A 256 10.57 4.60 -5.49
CA MET A 256 9.55 5.14 -4.57
C MET A 256 10.09 5.36 -3.14
N TYR A 257 11.24 4.78 -2.80
CA TYR A 257 11.95 5.00 -1.54
C TYR A 257 12.98 6.14 -1.62
N ARG A 258 13.00 6.89 -2.73
CA ARG A 258 13.84 8.07 -2.88
C ARG A 258 13.51 9.08 -1.77
N ASN A 259 14.54 9.50 -1.03
CA ASN A 259 14.50 10.44 0.08
C ASN A 259 13.63 9.98 1.26
N VAL A 260 13.38 8.67 1.39
CA VAL A 260 12.66 8.11 2.52
C VAL A 260 13.64 7.62 3.57
N ARG A 261 13.44 8.05 4.81
CA ARG A 261 14.14 7.52 5.98
C ARG A 261 13.24 6.56 6.74
N PHE A 262 13.76 5.41 7.15
CA PHE A 262 12.95 4.43 7.86
C PHE A 262 12.55 4.91 9.25
N ASP A 263 13.38 5.73 9.90
CA ASP A 263 13.05 6.32 11.21
C ASP A 263 11.80 7.21 11.16
N ASP A 264 11.50 7.80 9.99
CA ASP A 264 10.30 8.61 9.79
C ASP A 264 9.02 7.75 9.84
N PHE A 265 9.11 6.41 9.79
CA PHE A 265 7.95 5.54 9.94
C PHE A 265 7.32 5.63 11.33
N LEU A 266 8.10 5.88 12.39
CA LEU A 266 7.52 6.14 13.72
C LEU A 266 6.63 7.39 13.71
N THR A 267 7.08 8.46 13.06
CA THR A 267 6.29 9.69 12.92
C THR A 267 5.08 9.52 11.98
N ASN A 268 5.08 8.49 11.14
CA ASN A 268 3.95 8.12 10.27
C ASN A 268 2.99 7.10 10.91
N GLY A 269 3.06 6.94 12.24
CA GLY A 269 2.10 6.19 13.04
C GLY A 269 2.42 4.70 13.23
N PHE A 270 3.59 4.21 12.81
CA PHE A 270 4.05 2.89 13.22
C PHE A 270 4.43 2.90 14.71
N ASP A 271 4.09 1.83 15.41
CA ASP A 271 4.39 1.70 16.85
C ASP A 271 5.81 1.17 17.10
N TYR A 272 6.39 0.47 16.12
CA TYR A 272 7.73 -0.10 16.19
C TYR A 272 8.37 -0.24 14.80
N ILE A 273 9.69 -0.07 14.72
CA ILE A 273 10.48 -0.39 13.52
C ILE A 273 11.34 -1.60 13.84
N MET A 274 11.08 -2.69 13.14
CA MET A 274 11.92 -3.89 13.18
C MET A 274 12.89 -3.89 12.01
N ARG A 275 14.19 -3.89 12.29
CA ARG A 275 15.28 -3.95 11.30
C ARG A 275 15.83 -5.38 11.23
N LEU A 276 15.76 -6.01 10.05
CA LEU A 276 16.27 -7.37 9.83
C LEU A 276 17.21 -7.44 8.61
N PRO A 277 18.23 -8.32 8.62
CA PRO A 277 19.12 -8.51 7.47
C PRO A 277 18.42 -9.37 6.40
N PHE A 278 17.91 -8.73 5.35
CA PHE A 278 17.32 -9.42 4.19
C PHE A 278 18.36 -9.85 3.15
N THR A 279 19.54 -9.23 3.18
CA THR A 279 20.66 -9.39 2.25
C THR A 279 21.97 -9.41 3.05
N GLU A 280 23.02 -10.03 2.50
CA GLU A 280 24.35 -10.01 3.09
C GLU A 280 25.14 -8.90 2.41
N GLU A 281 25.06 -7.68 2.95
CA GLU A 281 25.64 -6.52 2.29
C GLU A 281 27.17 -6.46 2.35
N ASN A 282 27.79 -7.23 3.25
CA ASN A 282 29.24 -7.25 3.40
C ASN A 282 29.92 -8.33 2.53
N ALA A 283 29.14 -9.18 1.85
CA ALA A 283 29.73 -10.27 1.07
C ALA A 283 30.33 -9.82 -0.26
N PHE A 284 29.96 -8.65 -0.77
CA PHE A 284 30.57 -8.12 -1.99
C PHE A 284 30.54 -6.60 -2.01
N GLU A 285 31.52 -6.04 -2.70
CA GLU A 285 31.58 -4.62 -3.00
C GLU A 285 30.93 -4.36 -4.37
N VAL A 286 30.11 -3.30 -4.45
CA VAL A 286 29.53 -2.88 -5.73
C VAL A 286 30.52 -1.95 -6.42
N ASP A 287 31.03 -2.37 -7.58
CA ASP A 287 32.00 -1.59 -8.34
C ASP A 287 31.44 -0.25 -8.85
N ASP A 288 32.36 0.67 -9.18
CA ASP A 288 32.01 2.03 -9.62
C ASP A 288 31.21 2.07 -10.92
N ASN A 289 31.40 1.11 -11.81
CA ASN A 289 30.66 1.04 -13.07
C ASN A 289 29.19 0.68 -12.81
N MET A 290 28.94 -0.34 -11.99
CA MET A 290 27.59 -0.69 -11.54
C MET A 290 26.92 0.48 -10.82
N ARG A 291 27.63 1.14 -9.90
CA ARG A 291 27.14 2.34 -9.21
C ARG A 291 26.75 3.44 -10.19
N LEU A 292 27.59 3.72 -11.19
CA LEU A 292 27.34 4.74 -12.21
C LEU A 292 26.11 4.40 -13.05
N VAL A 293 25.98 3.15 -13.50
CA VAL A 293 24.83 2.70 -14.32
C VAL A 293 23.53 2.76 -13.54
N VAL A 294 23.51 2.30 -12.29
CA VAL A 294 22.32 2.41 -11.42
C VAL A 294 21.96 3.88 -11.18
N SER A 295 22.94 4.74 -10.94
CA SER A 295 22.72 6.17 -10.72
C SER A 295 22.07 6.85 -11.94
N LYS A 296 22.64 6.62 -13.13
CA LYS A 296 22.09 7.11 -14.41
C LYS A 296 20.67 6.59 -14.64
N THR A 297 20.45 5.31 -14.36
CA THR A 297 19.14 4.67 -14.49
C THR A 297 18.10 5.35 -13.60
N LEU A 298 18.35 5.48 -12.30
CA LEU A 298 17.39 6.05 -11.33
C LEU A 298 17.09 7.53 -11.58
N THR A 299 18.05 8.30 -12.11
CA THR A 299 17.88 9.74 -12.43
C THR A 299 17.10 10.00 -13.72
N ALA A 300 17.01 9.00 -14.61
CA ALA A 300 16.33 9.08 -15.89
C ALA A 300 14.80 8.97 -15.79
N PHE A 301 14.24 8.56 -14.66
CA PHE A 301 12.78 8.45 -14.47
C PHE A 301 12.31 8.93 -13.10
N ARG A 302 11.02 9.29 -13.02
CA ARG A 302 10.37 9.78 -11.79
C ARG A 302 10.05 8.63 -10.82
N PRO A 303 10.04 8.87 -9.49
CA PRO A 303 9.54 7.90 -8.51
C PRO A 303 8.16 7.34 -8.90
N GLY A 304 8.00 6.01 -8.82
CA GLY A 304 6.78 5.30 -9.21
C GLY A 304 6.54 5.18 -10.73
N GLY A 305 7.37 5.80 -11.58
CA GLY A 305 7.37 5.57 -13.02
C GLY A 305 8.12 4.28 -13.38
N LEU A 306 7.66 3.58 -14.42
CA LEU A 306 8.42 2.48 -15.01
C LEU A 306 9.54 3.07 -15.89
N PRO A 307 10.81 2.64 -15.70
CA PRO A 307 11.85 3.01 -16.64
C PRO A 307 11.60 2.34 -18.00
N ASN A 308 11.97 3.03 -19.08
CA ASN A 308 11.91 2.42 -20.41
C ASN A 308 13.05 1.40 -20.60
N GLU A 309 12.88 0.49 -21.55
CA GLU A 309 13.84 -0.59 -21.81
C GLU A 309 15.24 -0.07 -22.19
N HIS A 310 15.32 1.01 -22.97
CA HIS A 310 16.60 1.59 -23.36
C HIS A 310 17.39 2.11 -22.14
N THR A 311 16.71 2.69 -21.16
CA THR A 311 17.31 3.21 -19.92
C THR A 311 17.90 2.11 -19.04
N ILE A 312 17.37 0.89 -19.07
CA ILE A 312 17.80 -0.20 -18.17
C ILE A 312 18.64 -1.28 -18.86
N ARG A 313 18.89 -1.16 -20.16
CA ARG A 313 19.62 -2.17 -20.94
C ARG A 313 21.00 -2.48 -20.35
N ASP A 314 21.81 -1.45 -20.16
CA ASP A 314 23.17 -1.59 -19.62
C ASP A 314 23.15 -2.23 -18.23
N LEU A 315 22.15 -1.90 -17.41
CA LEU A 315 21.99 -2.49 -16.09
C LEU A 315 21.62 -3.98 -16.18
N VAL A 316 20.74 -4.36 -17.09
CA VAL A 316 20.35 -5.77 -17.31
C VAL A 316 21.58 -6.60 -17.68
N GLU A 317 22.42 -6.10 -18.59
CA GLU A 317 23.67 -6.76 -19.00
C GLU A 317 24.67 -6.89 -17.82
N LEU A 318 24.77 -5.87 -16.97
CA LEU A 318 25.63 -5.93 -15.79
C LEU A 318 25.12 -6.88 -14.70
N ILE A 319 23.80 -7.00 -14.51
CA ILE A 319 23.22 -7.91 -13.50
C ILE A 319 23.65 -9.36 -13.75
N ASP A 320 23.83 -9.77 -15.02
CA ASP A 320 24.31 -11.11 -15.35
C ASP A 320 25.70 -11.42 -14.79
N GLN A 321 26.57 -10.41 -14.67
CA GLN A 321 27.92 -10.55 -14.10
C GLN A 321 27.90 -10.79 -12.59
N TYR A 322 26.83 -10.37 -11.92
CA TYR A 322 26.60 -10.53 -10.48
C TYR A 322 25.77 -11.78 -10.14
N ALA A 323 25.39 -12.58 -11.14
CA ALA A 323 24.45 -13.70 -10.98
C ALA A 323 24.96 -14.81 -10.05
N GLU A 324 26.27 -15.01 -9.97
CA GLU A 324 26.91 -16.07 -9.18
C GLU A 324 27.16 -15.67 -7.72
N ILE A 325 26.90 -14.41 -7.37
CA ILE A 325 27.22 -13.84 -6.05
C ILE A 325 25.92 -13.62 -5.27
N LEU A 326 25.37 -14.68 -4.70
CA LEU A 326 24.32 -14.57 -3.68
C LEU A 326 24.68 -15.40 -2.45
N PRO A 327 25.17 -14.75 -1.38
CA PRO A 327 25.37 -15.41 -0.11
C PRO A 327 24.03 -15.84 0.48
N ASN A 328 24.04 -16.98 1.16
CA ASN A 328 22.94 -17.34 2.05
C ASN A 328 23.08 -16.54 3.34
N ILE A 329 21.99 -15.93 3.80
CA ILE A 329 21.92 -15.24 5.09
C ILE A 329 21.08 -16.09 6.02
N ASP A 330 21.50 -16.20 7.27
CA ASP A 330 20.67 -16.72 8.35
C ASP A 330 20.19 -15.56 9.25
N PRO A 331 18.97 -15.02 9.04
CA PRO A 331 18.43 -13.96 9.86
C PRO A 331 17.76 -14.48 11.15
N THR A 332 17.76 -15.79 11.40
CA THR A 332 17.02 -16.43 12.50
C THR A 332 17.39 -15.84 13.88
N PRO A 333 18.69 -15.67 14.24
CA PRO A 333 19.05 -15.11 15.55
C PRO A 333 18.47 -13.71 15.78
N LYS A 334 18.48 -12.86 14.75
CA LYS A 334 17.94 -11.50 14.81
C LYS A 334 16.41 -11.51 14.91
N ILE A 335 15.74 -12.37 14.13
CA ILE A 335 14.28 -12.55 14.21
C ILE A 335 13.86 -12.96 15.62
N SER A 336 14.54 -13.94 16.21
CA SER A 336 14.25 -14.37 17.59
C SER A 336 14.42 -13.22 18.58
N SER A 337 15.52 -12.46 18.47
CA SER A 337 15.75 -11.30 19.36
C SER A 337 14.70 -10.21 19.20
N GLU A 338 14.30 -9.88 17.98
CA GLU A 338 13.27 -8.87 17.72
C GLU A 338 11.87 -9.33 18.15
N LEU A 339 11.55 -10.62 18.00
CA LEU A 339 10.30 -11.19 18.50
C LEU A 339 10.22 -11.16 20.03
N SER A 340 11.32 -11.45 20.73
CA SER A 340 11.37 -11.29 22.19
C SER A 340 11.05 -9.86 22.60
N LYS A 341 11.68 -8.85 21.96
CA LYS A 341 11.37 -7.43 22.21
C LYS A 341 9.90 -7.10 21.95
N LEU A 342 9.33 -7.61 20.86
CA LEU A 342 7.92 -7.40 20.55
C LEU A 342 6.98 -7.98 21.61
N PHE A 343 7.27 -9.18 22.10
CA PHE A 343 6.45 -9.80 23.14
C PHE A 343 6.64 -9.13 24.50
N ASP A 344 7.84 -8.65 24.81
CA ASP A 344 8.10 -7.85 26.00
C ASP A 344 7.28 -6.56 26.00
N LEU A 345 7.14 -5.90 24.82
CA LEU A 345 6.28 -4.71 24.65
C LEU A 345 4.79 -4.98 24.91
N GLY A 346 4.32 -6.20 24.66
CA GLY A 346 2.93 -6.62 24.90
C GLY A 346 2.67 -7.08 26.34
N ILE A 347 3.67 -7.72 26.96
CA ILE A 347 3.57 -8.25 28.33
C ILE A 347 3.74 -7.14 29.38
N SER A 348 4.58 -6.13 29.12
CA SER A 348 4.77 -4.99 30.02
C SER A 348 3.59 -4.01 29.89
N GLY A 349 2.41 -4.39 30.37
CA GLY A 349 1.28 -3.48 30.52
C GLY A 349 1.63 -2.38 31.53
N ASN A 350 2.25 -1.29 31.08
CA ASN A 350 2.59 -0.06 31.81
C ASN A 350 3.39 -0.21 33.13
N SER A 351 4.65 0.25 33.13
CA SER A 351 5.26 1.01 34.25
C SER A 351 6.73 1.43 34.07
N GLY A 352 7.45 1.02 33.01
CA GLY A 352 8.92 1.15 32.98
C GLY A 352 9.57 2.13 31.98
N LEU A 353 8.83 2.77 31.09
CA LEU A 353 9.40 3.65 30.04
C LEU A 353 8.78 5.05 30.09
N GLU A 354 8.90 5.69 31.25
CA GLU A 354 8.90 7.15 31.35
C GLU A 354 10.29 7.58 31.82
N GLU A 355 11.24 7.73 30.89
CA GLU A 355 12.20 8.83 30.96
C GLU A 355 12.84 9.08 29.58
N GLU A 356 12.73 10.34 29.17
CA GLU A 356 13.36 11.03 28.04
C GLU A 356 12.85 10.75 26.61
N THR A 357 11.80 11.52 26.29
CA THR A 357 11.51 12.28 25.05
C THR A 357 10.21 11.92 24.31
N LYS A 358 9.35 12.95 24.30
CA LYS A 358 8.08 13.18 23.55
C LYS A 358 6.81 12.74 24.26
N GLU A 359 5.97 13.74 24.52
CA GLU A 359 4.62 13.60 25.07
C GLU A 359 3.84 12.53 24.30
N PRO A 360 3.15 11.61 25.00
CA PRO A 360 2.31 10.62 24.35
C PRO A 360 1.12 11.34 23.72
N ILE A 361 1.00 11.24 22.40
CA ILE A 361 -0.20 11.64 21.66
C ILE A 361 -1.36 10.78 22.20
N ARG A 362 -2.13 11.35 23.12
CA ARG A 362 -3.37 10.74 23.63
C ARG A 362 -4.32 10.58 22.44
N ARG A 363 -4.46 9.35 21.94
CA ARG A 363 -5.59 8.96 21.07
C ARG A 363 -6.87 9.20 21.89
N LYS A 364 -7.61 10.27 21.55
CA LYS A 364 -8.97 10.45 22.06
C LYS A 364 -9.86 9.45 21.33
N ASP A 365 -10.46 8.54 22.10
CA ASP A 365 -11.47 7.61 21.66
C ASP A 365 -12.76 8.37 21.26
N GLU A 366 -12.87 8.79 20.00
CA GLU A 366 -14.16 9.08 19.37
C GLU A 366 -14.52 7.95 18.42
N ILE A 367 -15.20 6.95 18.98
CA ILE A 367 -15.77 5.83 18.25
C ILE A 367 -17.07 6.31 17.58
N ILE A 368 -16.96 6.78 16.34
CA ILE A 368 -18.13 7.10 15.51
C ILE A 368 -18.57 5.83 14.76
N SER A 369 -19.85 5.50 14.88
CA SER A 369 -20.50 4.39 14.19
C SER A 369 -20.54 4.63 12.68
N PHE A 370 -19.84 3.80 11.92
CA PHE A 370 -19.89 3.76 10.46
C PHE A 370 -21.20 3.07 10.02
N GLU A 371 -22.21 3.83 9.58
CA GLU A 371 -23.34 3.28 8.83
C GLU A 371 -22.88 2.96 7.39
N GLY A 372 -22.35 1.76 7.21
CA GLY A 372 -21.98 1.24 5.90
C GLY A 372 -23.24 0.94 5.07
N LYS A 373 -23.33 1.53 3.87
CA LYS A 373 -24.21 1.02 2.82
C LYS A 373 -23.89 -0.45 2.57
N SER A 374 -24.94 -1.27 2.56
CA SER A 374 -24.89 -2.71 2.37
C SER A 374 -24.11 -3.10 1.11
N ILE A 375 -23.20 -4.03 1.28
CA ILE A 375 -22.50 -4.76 0.22
C ILE A 375 -23.57 -5.45 -0.64
N GLU A 376 -23.54 -5.21 -1.96
CA GLU A 376 -24.36 -5.94 -2.94
C GLU A 376 -24.20 -7.45 -2.75
N SER A 377 -25.30 -8.20 -2.82
CA SER A 377 -25.35 -9.61 -2.44
C SER A 377 -24.51 -10.48 -3.38
N GLU A 378 -23.97 -11.59 -2.85
CA GLU A 378 -23.15 -12.56 -3.62
C GLU A 378 -23.88 -13.14 -4.85
N GLU A 379 -25.21 -13.04 -4.91
CA GLU A 379 -26.04 -13.52 -6.02
C GLU A 379 -25.94 -12.62 -7.27
N GLU A 380 -25.78 -11.30 -7.12
CA GLU A 380 -25.60 -10.36 -8.24
C GLU A 380 -24.23 -10.51 -8.91
N ILE A 381 -23.20 -10.85 -8.13
CA ILE A 381 -21.84 -11.10 -8.62
C ILE A 381 -21.77 -12.44 -9.37
N GLN A 382 -22.50 -13.47 -8.92
CA GLN A 382 -22.50 -14.79 -9.55
C GLN A 382 -23.34 -14.88 -10.84
N GLN A 383 -24.37 -14.04 -11.02
CA GLN A 383 -25.16 -14.02 -12.26
C GLN A 383 -24.40 -13.45 -13.46
N ASN A 384 -23.44 -12.54 -13.25
CA ASN A 384 -22.68 -11.91 -14.33
C ASN A 384 -21.56 -12.81 -14.92
N CYS A 385 -21.21 -13.92 -14.28
CA CYS A 385 -20.09 -14.79 -14.70
C CYS A 385 -20.47 -15.97 -15.62
N LYS A 386 -21.75 -16.15 -16.01
CA LYS A 386 -22.24 -17.42 -16.62
C LYS A 386 -22.49 -17.46 -18.14
N LYS A 387 -22.01 -16.53 -18.98
CA LYS A 387 -22.22 -16.65 -20.45
C LYS A 387 -20.93 -16.44 -21.27
N GLY A 388 -20.51 -17.50 -21.97
CA GLY A 388 -19.28 -17.53 -22.76
C GLY A 388 -19.47 -17.72 -24.27
N ARG A 389 -19.12 -16.70 -25.05
CA ARG A 389 -18.34 -16.61 -26.31
C ARG A 389 -18.19 -15.09 -26.56
N PRO A 390 -17.05 -14.58 -27.07
CA PRO A 390 -16.81 -13.15 -27.12
C PRO A 390 -17.71 -12.52 -28.18
N ASP A 391 -18.85 -12.04 -27.73
CA ASP A 391 -19.71 -11.13 -28.48
C ASP A 391 -18.98 -9.77 -28.45
N LEU A 392 -18.74 -9.16 -29.61
CA LEU A 392 -18.33 -7.76 -29.73
C LEU A 392 -19.32 -6.79 -29.04
N LYS A 393 -20.41 -7.31 -28.47
CA LYS A 393 -21.45 -6.60 -27.70
C LYS A 393 -21.09 -6.24 -26.26
N ASN A 394 -19.96 -6.67 -25.71
CA ASN A 394 -19.58 -6.32 -24.32
C ASN A 394 -18.38 -5.37 -24.24
N TYR A 395 -18.19 -4.48 -25.22
CA TYR A 395 -17.34 -3.31 -24.99
C TYR A 395 -18.06 -2.40 -23.99
N LYS A 396 -17.63 -2.43 -22.72
CA LYS A 396 -18.19 -1.54 -21.71
C LYS A 396 -17.73 -0.13 -22.06
N LEU A 397 -18.65 0.70 -22.56
CA LEU A 397 -18.33 2.09 -22.82
C LEU A 397 -17.86 2.77 -21.53
N PRO A 398 -16.88 3.67 -21.63
CA PRO A 398 -16.50 4.48 -20.51
C PRO A 398 -17.66 5.36 -20.06
N ILE A 399 -17.66 5.72 -18.79
CA ILE A 399 -18.64 6.68 -18.26
C ILE A 399 -18.36 8.06 -18.86
N TYR A 400 -17.08 8.43 -18.93
CA TYR A 400 -16.61 9.68 -19.47
C TYR A 400 -15.16 9.57 -19.94
N ILE A 401 -14.77 10.54 -20.75
CA ILE A 401 -13.39 10.80 -21.14
C ILE A 401 -12.98 12.16 -20.55
N GLY A 402 -11.71 12.29 -20.22
CA GLY A 402 -11.23 13.49 -19.52
C GLY A 402 -9.71 13.63 -19.53
N ILE A 403 -9.24 14.65 -18.84
CA ILE A 403 -7.81 14.94 -18.68
C ILE A 403 -7.46 14.71 -17.21
N ASP A 404 -6.66 13.69 -16.93
CA ASP A 404 -6.15 13.37 -15.59
C ASP A 404 -4.98 14.32 -15.28
N ALA A 405 -5.12 15.19 -14.28
CA ALA A 405 -4.11 16.19 -13.97
C ALA A 405 -2.84 15.53 -13.42
N ASP A 406 -1.69 16.08 -13.78
CA ASP A 406 -0.41 15.55 -13.33
C ASP A 406 -0.26 15.66 -11.81
N ALA A 407 0.42 14.66 -11.23
CA ALA A 407 0.62 14.56 -9.79
C ALA A 407 1.33 15.77 -9.15
N TRP A 408 2.09 16.57 -9.93
CA TRP A 408 2.76 17.77 -9.43
C TRP A 408 1.78 18.86 -8.98
N PHE A 409 0.55 18.85 -9.51
CA PHE A 409 -0.46 19.84 -9.16
C PHE A 409 -1.06 19.59 -7.77
N ARG A 410 -1.11 18.32 -7.33
CA ARG A 410 -1.77 17.93 -6.07
C ARG A 410 -1.22 18.65 -4.82
N PRO A 411 0.09 18.80 -4.63
CA PRO A 411 0.63 19.58 -3.49
C PRO A 411 0.28 21.08 -3.51
N LEU A 412 -0.08 21.65 -4.67
CA LEU A 412 -0.43 23.07 -4.79
C LEU A 412 -1.91 23.35 -4.52
N LEU A 413 -2.76 22.32 -4.61
CA LEU A 413 -4.21 22.45 -4.53
C LEU A 413 -4.65 23.12 -3.22
N ILE A 414 -4.16 22.65 -2.08
CA ILE A 414 -4.59 23.14 -0.76
C ILE A 414 -4.14 24.58 -0.50
N PRO A 415 -2.87 24.96 -0.76
CA PRO A 415 -2.46 26.36 -0.70
C PRO A 415 -3.33 27.31 -1.55
N ILE A 416 -3.68 26.90 -2.78
CA ILE A 416 -4.54 27.69 -3.67
C ILE A 416 -5.92 27.87 -3.04
N VAL A 417 -6.54 26.78 -2.57
CA VAL A 417 -7.87 26.81 -1.97
C VAL A 417 -7.90 27.66 -0.70
N ILE A 418 -6.90 27.51 0.19
CA ILE A 418 -6.79 28.33 1.41
C ILE A 418 -6.66 29.81 1.06
N SER A 419 -5.87 30.16 0.04
CA SER A 419 -5.74 31.56 -0.41
C SER A 419 -7.09 32.11 -0.86
N CYS A 420 -7.81 31.37 -1.71
CA CYS A 420 -9.12 31.80 -2.20
C CYS A 420 -10.17 31.89 -1.10
N LEU A 421 -10.22 30.94 -0.16
CA LEU A 421 -11.14 30.98 0.98
C LEU A 421 -10.86 32.16 1.90
N ARG A 422 -9.59 32.54 2.08
CA ARG A 422 -9.23 33.76 2.82
C ARG A 422 -9.74 35.01 2.12
N GLU A 423 -9.55 35.12 0.81
CA GLU A 423 -10.08 36.24 0.03
C GLU A 423 -11.61 36.30 0.10
N PHE A 424 -12.30 35.16 0.11
CA PHE A 424 -13.75 35.13 0.34
C PHE A 424 -14.15 35.57 1.76
N ALA A 425 -13.43 35.13 2.79
CA ALA A 425 -13.70 35.52 4.18
C ALA A 425 -13.44 37.01 4.43
N ASP A 426 -12.43 37.58 3.77
CA ASP A 426 -12.11 39.00 3.84
C ASP A 426 -13.16 39.85 3.09
N ALA A 427 -13.67 39.34 1.96
CA ALA A 427 -14.68 40.03 1.15
C ALA A 427 -16.11 39.90 1.68
N TYR A 428 -16.42 38.79 2.37
CA TYR A 428 -17.75 38.46 2.85
C TYR A 428 -17.68 37.99 4.30
N GLU A 429 -18.35 38.72 5.20
CA GLU A 429 -18.51 38.35 6.63
C GLU A 429 -19.45 37.15 6.78
N HIS A 430 -19.06 35.98 6.27
CA HIS A 430 -19.87 34.77 6.26
C HIS A 430 -19.22 33.68 7.11
N GLU A 431 -19.90 33.30 8.20
CA GLU A 431 -19.39 32.41 9.25
C GLU A 431 -18.90 31.06 8.70
N ASP A 432 -19.66 30.43 7.80
CA ASP A 432 -19.26 29.14 7.22
C ASP A 432 -17.95 29.20 6.42
N ILE A 433 -17.61 30.35 5.81
CA ILE A 433 -16.35 30.51 5.07
C ILE A 433 -15.17 30.50 6.03
N VAL A 434 -15.27 31.22 7.14
CA VAL A 434 -14.25 31.26 8.18
C VAL A 434 -14.06 29.88 8.80
N LYS A 435 -15.17 29.18 9.06
CA LYS A 435 -15.16 27.81 9.59
C LYS A 435 -14.46 26.84 8.63
N ASP A 436 -14.87 26.82 7.36
CA ASP A 436 -14.30 25.93 6.35
C ASP A 436 -12.82 26.25 6.08
N LEU A 437 -12.43 27.53 6.09
CA LEU A 437 -11.04 27.96 6.00
C LEU A 437 -10.20 27.39 7.15
N GLN A 438 -10.64 27.55 8.40
CA GLN A 438 -9.94 27.02 9.56
C GLN A 438 -9.83 25.49 9.51
N GLU A 439 -10.91 24.82 9.13
CA GLU A 439 -10.95 23.37 9.03
C GLU A 439 -9.95 22.84 7.98
N ILE A 440 -9.95 23.43 6.78
CA ILE A 440 -9.03 23.06 5.70
C ILE A 440 -7.57 23.40 6.07
N GLN A 441 -7.32 24.52 6.75
CA GLN A 441 -5.99 24.88 7.24
C GLN A 441 -5.46 23.87 8.27
N ASN A 442 -6.31 23.45 9.21
CA ASN A 442 -5.93 22.47 10.24
C ASN A 442 -5.68 21.08 9.63
N ALA A 443 -6.52 20.67 8.68
CA ALA A 443 -6.35 19.43 7.92
C ALA A 443 -5.04 19.39 7.12
N ALA A 444 -4.63 20.53 6.55
CA ALA A 444 -3.40 20.64 5.79
C ALA A 444 -2.13 20.38 6.64
N VAL A 445 -2.16 20.71 7.94
CA VAL A 445 -1.03 20.52 8.86
C VAL A 445 -0.92 19.07 9.32
N LEU A 446 -2.05 18.37 9.47
CA LEU A 446 -2.08 17.04 10.07
C LEU A 446 -1.95 15.90 9.05
N GLU A 447 -1.90 16.18 7.74
CA GLU A 447 -2.02 15.18 6.65
C GLU A 447 -3.29 14.30 6.70
N TYR A 448 -4.16 14.50 7.69
CA TYR A 448 -5.48 13.91 7.81
C TYR A 448 -6.50 14.96 7.37
N PHE A 449 -7.16 14.71 6.22
CA PHE A 449 -8.29 15.53 5.81
C PHE A 449 -9.44 15.43 6.80
N SER A 450 -10.14 16.54 6.97
CA SER A 450 -11.19 16.69 7.97
C SER A 450 -12.42 15.83 7.66
N GLU A 451 -13.31 15.65 8.64
CA GLU A 451 -14.56 14.90 8.46
C GLU A 451 -15.47 15.52 7.40
N VAL A 452 -15.41 16.85 7.20
CA VAL A 452 -16.24 17.54 6.22
C VAL A 452 -15.60 17.55 4.85
N TRP A 453 -14.33 17.93 4.73
CA TRP A 453 -13.68 18.17 3.44
C TRP A 453 -12.74 17.06 3.00
N THR A 454 -13.07 16.41 1.88
CA THR A 454 -12.24 15.38 1.27
C THR A 454 -11.66 15.85 -0.06
N ILE A 455 -10.34 15.71 -0.27
CA ILE A 455 -9.75 15.85 -1.62
C ILE A 455 -10.26 14.72 -2.50
N VAL A 456 -10.72 15.06 -3.71
CA VAL A 456 -11.14 14.03 -4.68
C VAL A 456 -9.99 13.09 -5.05
N GLY A 457 -10.26 11.79 -5.14
CA GLY A 457 -9.23 10.77 -5.35
C GLY A 457 -8.37 11.00 -6.62
N GLY A 458 -9.00 11.45 -7.70
CA GLY A 458 -8.36 11.81 -8.96
C GLY A 458 -8.75 13.23 -9.40
N LEU A 459 -7.76 14.10 -9.53
CA LEU A 459 -7.93 15.45 -10.04
C LEU A 459 -7.99 15.38 -11.57
N HIS A 460 -9.17 15.59 -12.14
CA HIS A 460 -9.35 15.50 -13.58
C HIS A 460 -10.36 16.53 -14.08
N VAL A 461 -10.29 16.83 -15.37
CA VAL A 461 -11.29 17.61 -16.09
C VAL A 461 -12.08 16.68 -16.99
N THR A 462 -13.39 16.58 -16.78
CA THR A 462 -14.28 15.84 -17.67
C THR A 462 -14.50 16.62 -18.95
N THR A 463 -14.05 16.09 -20.09
CA THR A 463 -14.17 16.73 -21.39
C THR A 463 -15.43 16.31 -22.13
N PHE A 464 -15.87 15.05 -21.93
CA PHE A 464 -17.10 14.53 -22.49
C PHE A 464 -17.66 13.38 -21.64
N PHE A 465 -18.94 13.46 -21.30
CA PHE A 465 -19.65 12.46 -20.48
C PHE A 465 -20.52 11.58 -21.37
N LEU A 466 -20.23 10.28 -21.41
CA LEU A 466 -21.00 9.31 -22.18
C LEU A 466 -22.18 8.77 -21.38
N GLY A 467 -22.02 8.60 -20.07
CA GLY A 467 -23.09 8.10 -19.18
C GLY A 467 -23.62 6.72 -19.54
N GLY A 468 -22.86 5.91 -20.28
CA GLY A 468 -23.32 4.63 -20.82
C GLY A 468 -24.30 4.75 -22.01
N ASN A 469 -24.45 5.94 -22.60
CA ASN A 469 -25.23 6.13 -23.80
C ASN A 469 -24.43 5.67 -25.05
N ASN A 470 -24.83 4.53 -25.61
CA ASN A 470 -24.18 3.95 -26.79
C ASN A 470 -24.25 4.84 -28.05
N GLU A 471 -25.23 5.74 -28.14
CA GLU A 471 -25.32 6.66 -29.29
C GLU A 471 -24.16 7.66 -29.30
N LEU A 472 -23.63 8.01 -28.13
CA LEU A 472 -22.51 8.94 -27.99
C LEU A 472 -21.17 8.32 -28.36
N GLU A 473 -21.08 7.00 -28.55
CA GLU A 473 -19.90 6.33 -29.11
C GLU A 473 -19.60 6.81 -30.54
N MET A 474 -20.65 7.24 -31.27
CA MET A 474 -20.53 7.72 -32.63
C MET A 474 -20.26 9.23 -32.69
N SER A 475 -20.22 9.91 -31.54
CA SER A 475 -19.89 11.33 -31.46
C SER A 475 -18.46 11.59 -31.90
N GLU A 476 -18.25 12.78 -32.46
CA GLU A 476 -16.94 13.20 -32.94
C GLU A 476 -15.96 13.36 -31.77
N GLU A 477 -16.44 13.87 -30.63
CA GLU A 477 -15.65 14.09 -29.41
C GLU A 477 -15.09 12.79 -28.84
N TYR A 478 -15.85 11.70 -28.89
CA TYR A 478 -15.37 10.39 -28.45
C TYR A 478 -14.42 9.75 -29.49
N ARG A 479 -14.78 9.78 -30.77
CA ARG A 479 -14.01 9.12 -31.85
C ARG A 479 -12.64 9.75 -32.08
N GLU A 480 -12.54 11.07 -31.90
CA GLU A 480 -11.28 11.80 -32.06
C GLU A 480 -10.47 11.87 -30.77
N PHE A 481 -11.01 11.38 -29.65
CA PHE A 481 -10.29 11.40 -28.38
C PHE A 481 -9.10 10.44 -28.41
N ALA A 482 -7.90 11.01 -28.33
CA ALA A 482 -6.66 10.25 -28.26
C ALA A 482 -6.18 10.14 -26.81
N GLU A 483 -6.26 8.94 -26.24
CA GLU A 483 -5.69 8.64 -24.93
C GLU A 483 -4.16 8.87 -24.90
N ASN A 484 -3.65 9.10 -23.69
CA ASN A 484 -2.23 9.28 -23.38
C ASN A 484 -1.58 10.51 -24.03
N LYS A 485 -2.39 11.42 -24.57
CA LYS A 485 -1.92 12.74 -25.02
C LYS A 485 -1.75 13.68 -23.84
N GLU A 486 -0.64 14.39 -23.83
CA GLU A 486 -0.40 15.48 -22.89
C GLU A 486 -1.23 16.70 -23.29
N ILE A 487 -2.08 17.16 -22.37
CA ILE A 487 -2.97 18.30 -22.57
C ILE A 487 -2.67 19.32 -21.48
N ASN A 488 -2.41 20.55 -21.91
CA ASN A 488 -2.37 21.71 -21.01
C ASN A 488 -3.73 22.40 -21.02
N PHE A 489 -4.12 22.89 -19.85
CA PHE A 489 -5.30 23.73 -19.66
C PHE A 489 -5.02 24.74 -18.55
N VAL A 490 -5.87 25.74 -18.44
CA VAL A 490 -5.73 26.84 -17.48
C VAL A 490 -6.91 26.81 -16.53
N LEU A 491 -6.64 26.77 -15.23
CA LEU A 491 -7.67 27.08 -14.23
C LEU A 491 -7.88 28.59 -14.18
N THR A 492 -9.13 29.01 -14.34
CA THR A 492 -9.49 30.43 -14.46
C THR A 492 -10.20 30.98 -13.23
N HIS A 493 -11.02 30.15 -12.58
CA HIS A 493 -11.81 30.56 -11.42
C HIS A 493 -11.85 29.44 -10.39
N ILE A 494 -11.89 29.80 -9.12
CA ILE A 494 -12.30 28.91 -8.02
C ILE A 494 -13.75 29.23 -7.68
N VAL A 495 -14.54 28.17 -7.55
CA VAL A 495 -15.95 28.22 -7.21
C VAL A 495 -16.20 27.38 -5.99
N TYR A 496 -16.91 27.95 -5.03
CA TYR A 496 -17.05 27.43 -3.68
C TYR A 496 -18.50 27.55 -3.21
N VAL A 497 -19.02 26.46 -2.64
CA VAL A 497 -20.30 26.42 -1.93
C VAL A 497 -20.01 25.95 -0.51
N PRO A 498 -20.25 26.78 0.53
CA PRO A 498 -19.86 26.49 1.91
C PRO A 498 -20.34 25.13 2.42
N GLY A 499 -19.42 24.33 2.96
CA GLY A 499 -19.65 22.96 3.44
C GLY A 499 -20.04 21.91 2.38
N HIS A 500 -20.08 22.27 1.10
CA HIS A 500 -20.64 21.41 0.04
C HIS A 500 -19.60 20.99 -1.00
N ILE A 501 -19.01 21.94 -1.74
CA ILE A 501 -18.07 21.62 -2.84
C ILE A 501 -17.14 22.79 -3.16
N ILE A 502 -15.90 22.48 -3.55
CA ILE A 502 -14.94 23.42 -4.12
C ILE A 502 -14.48 22.86 -5.48
N CYS A 503 -14.65 23.62 -6.54
CA CYS A 503 -14.23 23.26 -7.89
C CYS A 503 -13.56 24.42 -8.60
N ALA A 504 -12.78 24.12 -9.64
CA ALA A 504 -12.11 25.11 -10.47
C ALA A 504 -12.62 25.04 -11.91
N SER A 505 -12.99 26.18 -12.49
CA SER A 505 -13.27 26.26 -13.92
C SER A 505 -11.97 26.14 -14.72
N ALA A 506 -12.01 25.34 -15.79
CA ALA A 506 -10.90 25.07 -16.68
C ALA A 506 -11.20 25.61 -18.09
N ASP A 507 -10.20 26.25 -18.70
CA ASP A 507 -10.28 26.86 -20.03
C ASP A 507 -8.93 26.72 -20.77
N LYS A 508 -8.84 27.21 -22.00
CA LYS A 508 -7.61 27.30 -22.81
C LYS A 508 -6.91 25.95 -22.96
N PHE A 509 -7.68 24.95 -23.35
CA PHE A 509 -7.17 23.63 -23.72
C PHE A 509 -6.34 23.73 -24.99
N ASN A 510 -5.32 22.87 -25.13
CA ASN A 510 -4.64 22.70 -26.41
C ASN A 510 -5.67 22.33 -27.51
N PRO A 511 -5.50 22.81 -28.76
CA PRO A 511 -6.51 22.71 -29.82
C PRO A 511 -6.80 21.28 -30.30
N TYR A 512 -6.03 20.30 -29.84
CA TYR A 512 -6.13 18.90 -30.28
C TYR A 512 -7.19 18.09 -29.52
N ILE A 513 -7.87 18.68 -28.53
CA ILE A 513 -8.94 18.00 -27.79
C ILE A 513 -10.25 18.74 -27.95
N LYS A 514 -11.30 18.00 -28.35
CA LYS A 514 -12.66 18.52 -28.38
C LYS A 514 -13.27 18.42 -26.98
N ILE A 515 -13.87 19.52 -26.53
CA ILE A 515 -14.48 19.62 -25.21
C ILE A 515 -15.98 19.84 -25.41
N ALA A 516 -16.78 18.81 -25.14
CA ALA A 516 -18.23 18.88 -25.23
C ALA A 516 -18.89 19.31 -23.90
N ASN A 517 -18.18 19.18 -22.78
CA ASN A 517 -18.64 19.72 -21.51
C ASN A 517 -18.73 21.26 -21.59
N LYS A 518 -19.93 21.81 -21.44
CA LYS A 518 -20.19 23.27 -21.51
C LYS A 518 -19.43 24.07 -20.45
N HIS A 519 -19.17 23.44 -19.31
CA HIS A 519 -18.45 24.04 -18.19
C HIS A 519 -17.30 23.13 -17.82
N PRO A 520 -16.20 23.10 -18.58
CA PRO A 520 -15.05 22.26 -18.25
C PRO A 520 -14.50 22.69 -16.89
N HIS A 521 -14.31 21.74 -15.99
CA HIS A 521 -13.92 22.03 -14.63
C HIS A 521 -13.23 20.84 -13.98
N MET A 522 -12.54 21.14 -12.88
CA MET A 522 -11.93 20.16 -12.00
C MET A 522 -12.56 20.29 -10.61
N THR A 523 -13.17 19.23 -10.09
CA THR A 523 -13.55 19.21 -8.67
C THR A 523 -12.29 19.08 -7.84
N LEU A 524 -12.13 19.91 -6.81
CA LEU A 524 -10.93 19.96 -5.97
C LEU A 524 -11.17 19.29 -4.62
N LEU A 525 -12.20 19.76 -3.90
CA LEU A 525 -12.63 19.20 -2.63
C LEU A 525 -14.14 18.97 -2.65
N THR A 526 -14.57 17.91 -1.99
CA THR A 526 -15.98 17.58 -1.76
C THR A 526 -16.30 17.62 -0.28
N GLY A 527 -17.38 18.30 0.05
CA GLY A 527 -18.02 18.30 1.36
C GLY A 527 -19.24 17.37 1.37
N LYS A 528 -20.39 17.92 1.74
CA LYS A 528 -21.69 17.22 1.70
C LYS A 528 -22.12 16.77 0.29
N TRP A 529 -21.51 17.30 -0.77
CA TRP A 529 -21.85 16.98 -2.15
C TRP A 529 -20.78 16.17 -2.85
N THR A 530 -21.23 15.29 -3.75
CA THR A 530 -20.32 14.54 -4.65
C THR A 530 -19.90 15.41 -5.83
N ALA A 531 -18.80 15.01 -6.49
CA ALA A 531 -18.21 15.73 -7.62
C ALA A 531 -19.13 15.93 -8.84
N LYS A 532 -20.31 15.30 -8.91
CA LYS A 532 -21.26 15.55 -10.02
C LYS A 532 -21.91 16.95 -9.92
N TYR A 533 -22.01 17.50 -8.72
CA TYR A 533 -22.72 18.75 -8.44
C TYR A 533 -21.95 20.00 -8.89
N SER A 534 -20.65 19.89 -9.15
CA SER A 534 -19.85 21.01 -9.67
C SER A 534 -20.39 21.51 -11.02
N THR A 535 -20.89 20.63 -11.87
CA THR A 535 -21.54 21.01 -13.15
C THR A 535 -22.77 21.89 -12.92
N ASP A 536 -23.62 21.51 -11.97
CA ASP A 536 -24.86 22.24 -11.66
C ASP A 536 -24.55 23.63 -11.08
N VAL A 537 -23.56 23.69 -10.18
CA VAL A 537 -23.07 24.96 -9.60
C VAL A 537 -22.53 25.88 -10.68
N LEU A 538 -21.62 25.38 -11.54
CA LEU A 538 -21.01 26.19 -12.60
C LEU A 538 -21.99 26.65 -13.66
N SER A 539 -23.06 25.89 -13.90
CA SER A 539 -24.12 26.27 -14.83
C SER A 539 -25.01 27.39 -14.26
N SER A 540 -24.98 27.60 -12.94
CA SER A 540 -25.86 28.53 -12.22
C SER A 540 -25.21 29.87 -11.90
N ILE A 541 -23.91 30.04 -12.19
CA ILE A 541 -23.17 31.26 -11.89
C ILE A 541 -22.47 31.82 -13.14
N PRO A 542 -22.47 33.14 -13.35
CA PRO A 542 -21.57 33.76 -14.31
C PRO A 542 -20.13 33.74 -13.77
N LEU A 543 -19.15 33.45 -14.63
CA LEU A 543 -17.73 33.46 -14.27
C LEU A 543 -17.12 34.83 -14.59
N GLU A 544 -17.40 35.79 -13.72
CA GLU A 544 -16.94 37.18 -13.83
C GLU A 544 -15.58 37.37 -13.15
N SER A 545 -14.84 38.39 -13.59
CA SER A 545 -13.59 38.79 -12.93
C SER A 545 -13.83 39.30 -11.52
N GLY A 546 -12.86 39.12 -10.63
CA GLY A 546 -12.93 39.57 -9.23
C GLY A 546 -13.48 38.50 -8.29
N ILE A 547 -14.00 38.95 -7.15
CA ILE A 547 -14.62 38.14 -6.11
C ILE A 547 -16.13 38.40 -6.15
N ASN A 548 -16.92 37.35 -6.36
CA ASN A 548 -18.36 37.45 -6.56
C ASN A 548 -19.14 36.49 -5.66
N ARG A 549 -20.37 36.89 -5.30
CA ARG A 549 -21.33 36.11 -4.50
C ARG A 549 -22.63 35.98 -5.29
N TYR A 550 -23.16 34.76 -5.35
CA TYR A 550 -24.37 34.42 -6.09
C TYR A 550 -25.34 33.66 -5.21
N GLN A 551 -26.64 33.94 -5.37
CA GLN A 551 -27.71 33.06 -4.88
C GLN A 551 -28.03 32.07 -6.00
N ILE A 552 -27.83 30.78 -5.73
CA ILE A 552 -28.08 29.71 -6.69
C ILE A 552 -29.26 28.84 -6.23
N SER A 553 -30.12 28.51 -7.18
CA SER A 553 -31.27 27.64 -6.96
C SER A 553 -30.99 26.26 -7.55
N LEU A 554 -30.61 25.31 -6.70
CA LEU A 554 -30.39 23.91 -7.11
C LEU A 554 -31.53 23.02 -6.62
N LYS A 555 -31.55 21.77 -7.07
CA LYS A 555 -32.57 20.78 -6.62
C LYS A 555 -32.57 20.58 -5.10
N GLN A 556 -31.46 20.89 -4.44
CA GLN A 556 -31.24 20.76 -3.01
C GLN A 556 -31.76 21.97 -2.22
N GLY A 557 -32.11 23.08 -2.88
CA GLY A 557 -32.58 24.32 -2.24
C GLY A 557 -31.88 25.57 -2.78
N GLN A 558 -32.17 26.70 -2.14
CA GLN A 558 -31.45 27.96 -2.35
C GLN A 558 -30.17 27.94 -1.53
N LEU A 559 -29.05 28.24 -2.15
CA LEU A 559 -27.72 28.22 -1.55
C LEU A 559 -26.91 29.41 -2.03
N GLU A 560 -25.86 29.75 -1.28
CA GLU A 560 -24.89 30.75 -1.69
C GLU A 560 -23.68 30.09 -2.33
N ALA A 561 -23.26 30.65 -3.46
CA ALA A 561 -22.03 30.27 -4.14
C ALA A 561 -21.11 31.47 -4.28
N TYR A 562 -19.82 31.21 -4.17
CA TYR A 562 -18.76 32.19 -4.24
C TYR A 562 -17.85 31.85 -5.41
N SER A 563 -17.44 32.86 -6.17
CA SER A 563 -16.45 32.68 -7.24
C SER A 563 -15.35 33.72 -7.13
N ILE A 564 -14.12 33.30 -7.42
CA ILE A 564 -12.99 34.19 -7.54
C ILE A 564 -12.21 33.89 -8.81
N SER A 565 -11.93 34.92 -9.61
CA SER A 565 -11.05 34.81 -10.77
C SER A 565 -9.59 34.70 -10.32
N LEU A 566 -8.87 33.70 -10.81
CA LEU A 566 -7.45 33.50 -10.51
C LEU A 566 -6.61 34.55 -11.26
N SER A 567 -6.02 35.49 -10.52
CA SER A 567 -5.19 36.58 -11.05
C SER A 567 -4.00 36.06 -11.85
N SER A 568 -3.38 34.97 -11.37
CA SER A 568 -2.40 34.18 -12.10
C SER A 568 -3.08 32.93 -12.65
N LYS A 569 -3.33 32.93 -13.96
CA LYS A 569 -3.83 31.77 -14.69
C LYS A 569 -2.95 30.55 -14.42
N ILE A 570 -3.50 29.56 -13.70
CA ILE A 570 -2.73 28.39 -13.29
C ILE A 570 -2.77 27.39 -14.43
N MET A 571 -1.64 27.25 -15.13
CA MET A 571 -1.49 26.23 -16.16
C MET A 571 -1.31 24.87 -15.52
N VAL A 572 -2.24 23.96 -15.80
CA VAL A 572 -2.20 22.58 -15.36
C VAL A 572 -1.92 21.70 -16.57
N ARG A 573 -0.99 20.78 -16.38
CA ARG A 573 -0.67 19.73 -17.34
C ARG A 573 -1.36 18.45 -16.92
N GLY A 574 -1.92 17.72 -17.86
CA GLY A 574 -2.53 16.42 -17.60
C GLY A 574 -2.45 15.48 -18.80
N ILE A 575 -2.98 14.27 -18.62
CA ILE A 575 -2.98 13.21 -19.62
C ILE A 575 -4.42 12.87 -19.98
N ALA A 576 -4.74 12.91 -21.28
CA ALA A 576 -6.02 12.46 -21.81
C ALA A 576 -6.24 10.98 -21.48
N LYS A 577 -7.35 10.67 -20.83
CA LYS A 577 -7.65 9.33 -20.31
C LYS A 577 -9.14 9.03 -20.37
N THR A 578 -9.42 7.74 -20.49
CA THR A 578 -10.77 7.19 -20.46
C THR A 578 -11.09 6.65 -19.07
N PHE A 579 -12.30 6.92 -18.59
CA PHE A 579 -12.73 6.58 -17.23
C PHE A 579 -13.91 5.61 -17.25
N PHE A 580 -13.70 4.43 -16.65
CA PHE A 580 -14.67 3.36 -16.55
C PHE A 580 -15.24 3.25 -15.12
N ASN A 581 -16.44 2.68 -15.00
CA ASN A 581 -17.07 2.30 -13.73
C ASN A 581 -16.34 1.12 -13.09
#